data_AF-A0A0B1SEU0-F1
#
_entry.id   AF-A0A0B1SEU0-F1
#
_cell.length_a   1.000
_cell.length_b   1.000
_cell.length_c   1.000
_cell.angle_alpha   90.00
_cell.angle_beta   90.00
_cell.angle_gamma   90.00
#
_symmetry.space_group_name_H-M   'P 1'
#
loop_
_entity.id
_entity.type
_entity.pdbx_description
1 polymer ?
#
loop_
_entity_poly.entity_id
_entity_poly.type
_entity_poly.pdbx_seq_one_letter_code
_entity_poly.pdbx_strand_id
1 'polypeptide(L)'
;MSNMLGMYGQNTGDSVAEEDYPIEPGWPAGFIPIAIHTVDDDTDYIGNADAVCARQDRLWAMAKSSDELQAFQNRPDVVQVLTTLTANCGENVTIDNLWVIQDALLIEVHFIHIGIILAYLF
;
A
#
# COMPACT_ATOMS: atom_id res chain seq x y z
N MET A 1 11.34 -0.32 -2.82
CA MET A 1 12.82 -0.31 -2.95
C MET A 1 13.36 0.80 -3.85
N SER A 2 12.58 1.37 -4.78
CA SER A 2 13.05 2.41 -5.72
C SER A 2 13.55 3.72 -5.06
N ASN A 3 13.18 3.99 -3.82
CA ASN A 3 13.59 5.20 -3.11
C ASN A 3 15.12 5.28 -2.91
N MET A 4 15.75 4.16 -2.54
CA MET A 4 17.20 4.11 -2.31
C MET A 4 17.98 4.28 -3.63
N LEU A 5 17.45 3.75 -4.74
CA LEU A 5 18.01 3.97 -6.08
C LEU A 5 17.95 5.47 -6.45
N GLY A 6 16.86 6.16 -6.14
CA GLY A 6 16.75 7.60 -6.39
C GLY A 6 17.78 8.41 -5.59
N MET A 7 18.04 8.01 -4.35
CA MET A 7 18.93 8.72 -3.44
C MET A 7 20.42 8.42 -3.66
N TYR A 8 20.77 7.18 -4.03
CA TYR A 8 22.16 6.69 -4.07
C TYR A 8 22.58 6.04 -5.39
N GLY A 9 21.67 5.87 -6.36
CA GLY A 9 21.96 5.17 -7.61
C GLY A 9 22.29 6.08 -8.80
N GLN A 10 22.58 7.36 -8.54
CA GLN A 10 22.90 8.31 -9.60
C GLN A 10 24.38 8.21 -9.98
N ASN A 11 24.68 8.08 -11.26
CA ASN A 11 26.06 8.08 -11.76
C ASN A 11 26.56 9.54 -11.91
N THR A 12 26.71 10.24 -10.79
CA THR A 12 27.21 11.63 -10.73
C THR A 12 28.73 11.72 -10.71
N GLY A 13 29.42 10.58 -10.60
CA GLY A 13 30.87 10.51 -10.37
C GLY A 13 31.27 10.58 -8.89
N ASP A 14 30.30 10.66 -7.97
CA ASP A 14 30.55 10.66 -6.52
C ASP A 14 30.85 9.25 -5.97
N SER A 15 30.34 8.20 -6.63
CA SER A 15 30.52 6.79 -6.25
C SER A 15 31.79 6.21 -6.85
N VAL A 16 32.57 5.48 -6.03
CA VAL A 16 33.84 4.86 -6.39
C VAL A 16 33.65 3.37 -6.70
N ALA A 17 34.16 2.93 -7.84
CA ALA A 17 34.11 1.52 -8.23
C ALA A 17 35.04 0.65 -7.36
N GLU A 18 34.62 -0.58 -7.05
CA GLU A 18 35.25 -1.53 -6.09
C GLU A 18 35.23 -1.08 -4.61
N GLU A 19 34.67 0.10 -4.31
CA GLU A 19 34.44 0.57 -2.93
C GLU A 19 32.94 0.66 -2.64
N ASP A 20 32.21 1.44 -3.46
CA ASP A 20 30.77 1.65 -3.29
C ASP A 20 29.94 0.67 -4.11
N TYR A 21 30.46 0.17 -5.24
CA TYR A 21 29.79 -0.81 -6.09
C TYR A 21 30.78 -1.73 -6.82
N PRO A 22 30.38 -2.98 -7.12
CA PRO A 22 31.26 -3.94 -7.79
C PRO A 22 31.42 -3.66 -9.31
N ILE A 23 32.61 -3.95 -9.85
CA ILE A 23 32.88 -3.99 -11.30
C ILE A 23 32.67 -5.42 -11.79
N GLU A 24 31.43 -5.87 -11.75
CA GLU A 24 31.04 -7.21 -12.20
C GLU A 24 30.16 -7.15 -13.45
N PRO A 25 30.35 -8.06 -14.43
CA PRO A 25 29.49 -8.11 -15.62
C PRO A 25 28.01 -8.20 -15.25
N GLY A 26 27.21 -7.24 -15.73
CA GLY A 26 25.77 -7.16 -15.46
C GLY A 26 25.41 -6.26 -14.27
N TRP A 27 26.38 -5.78 -13.49
CA TRP A 27 26.14 -4.75 -12.49
C TRP A 27 26.15 -3.35 -13.13
N PRO A 28 25.13 -2.50 -12.94
CA PRO A 28 25.13 -1.16 -13.49
C PRO A 28 26.20 -0.27 -12.83
N ALA A 29 26.97 0.46 -13.62
CA ALA A 29 27.95 1.41 -13.10
C ALA A 29 27.26 2.52 -12.30
N GLY A 30 27.78 2.79 -11.09
CA GLY A 30 27.23 3.78 -10.15
C GLY A 30 26.01 3.28 -9.36
N PHE A 31 25.60 2.01 -9.52
CA PHE A 31 24.52 1.44 -8.73
C PHE A 31 25.06 0.89 -7.40
N ILE A 32 24.78 1.60 -6.31
CA ILE A 32 25.24 1.23 -4.97
C ILE A 32 24.27 0.19 -4.36
N PRO A 33 24.73 -1.02 -4.00
CA PRO A 33 23.92 -1.98 -3.27
C PRO A 33 23.71 -1.50 -1.84
N ILE A 34 22.44 -1.35 -1.43
CA ILE A 34 22.09 -0.94 -0.07
C ILE A 34 21.27 -2.06 0.58
N ALA A 35 21.76 -2.56 1.70
CA ALA A 35 21.08 -3.59 2.45
C ALA A 35 19.75 -3.04 3.00
N ILE A 36 18.66 -3.74 2.71
CA ILE A 36 17.34 -3.47 3.27
C ILE A 36 17.04 -4.60 4.24
N HIS A 37 17.06 -4.28 5.54
CA HIS A 37 16.70 -5.22 6.58
C HIS A 37 15.19 -5.37 6.67
N THR A 38 14.74 -6.59 6.92
CA THR A 38 13.34 -6.93 7.16
C THR A 38 13.28 -8.04 8.20
N VAL A 39 12.10 -8.28 8.73
CA VAL A 39 11.79 -9.32 9.71
C VAL A 39 10.49 -10.01 9.29
N ASP A 40 10.13 -11.11 9.93
CA ASP A 40 8.85 -11.77 9.70
C ASP A 40 7.69 -10.85 10.16
N ASP A 41 6.56 -10.92 9.48
CA ASP A 41 5.41 -10.02 9.65
C ASP A 41 4.89 -10.01 11.10
N ASP A 42 4.85 -11.19 11.72
CA ASP A 42 4.41 -11.38 13.11
C ASP A 42 5.41 -10.86 14.15
N THR A 43 6.63 -10.53 13.72
CA THR A 43 7.69 -9.95 14.55
C THR A 43 8.07 -8.52 14.16
N ASP A 44 7.37 -7.92 13.19
CA ASP A 44 7.59 -6.53 12.80
C ASP A 44 6.80 -5.57 13.71
N TYR A 45 7.49 -5.03 14.72
CA TYR A 45 6.91 -4.06 15.66
C TYR A 45 6.98 -2.61 15.18
N ILE A 46 7.50 -2.34 13.98
CA ILE A 46 7.72 -0.98 13.45
C ILE A 46 6.91 -0.75 12.17
N GLY A 47 7.02 -1.65 11.20
CA GLY A 47 6.44 -1.52 9.87
C GLY A 47 5.04 -2.13 9.74
N ASN A 48 4.70 -3.14 10.55
CA ASN A 48 3.41 -3.81 10.47
C ASN A 48 2.37 -3.12 11.36
N ALA A 49 1.50 -2.32 10.74
CA ALA A 49 0.36 -1.70 11.42
C ALA A 49 -0.74 -2.71 11.81
N ASP A 50 -0.73 -3.90 11.21
CA ASP A 50 -1.66 -5.01 11.45
C ASP A 50 -1.09 -6.06 12.43
N ALA A 51 -0.03 -5.70 13.18
CA ALA A 51 0.55 -6.58 14.19
C ALA A 51 -0.51 -7.11 15.15
N VAL A 52 -0.43 -8.42 15.47
CA VAL A 52 -1.41 -9.13 16.30
C VAL A 52 -1.54 -8.46 17.68
N CYS A 53 -2.58 -7.64 17.84
CA CYS A 53 -2.74 -6.77 18.99
C CYS A 53 -4.16 -6.89 19.57
N ALA A 54 -4.32 -7.67 20.64
CA ALA A 54 -5.63 -7.83 21.30
C ALA A 54 -6.24 -6.50 21.80
N ARG A 55 -5.43 -5.44 21.96
CA ARG A 55 -5.92 -4.11 22.27
C ARG A 55 -6.60 -3.45 21.07
N GLN A 56 -6.10 -3.66 19.85
CA GLN A 56 -6.70 -3.15 18.62
C GLN A 56 -8.13 -3.67 18.48
N ASP A 57 -8.36 -4.97 18.66
CA ASP A 57 -9.71 -5.57 18.60
C ASP A 57 -10.68 -4.93 19.58
N ARG A 58 -10.20 -4.70 20.82
CA ARG A 58 -11.01 -4.05 21.87
C ARG A 58 -11.35 -2.61 21.51
N LEU A 59 -10.35 -1.84 21.07
CA LEU A 59 -10.55 -0.45 20.67
C LEU A 59 -11.47 -0.36 19.45
N TRP A 60 -11.35 -1.27 18.50
CA TRP A 60 -12.22 -1.33 17.33
C TRP A 60 -13.65 -1.72 17.70
N ALA A 61 -13.84 -2.70 18.60
CA ALA A 61 -15.16 -3.03 19.13
C ALA A 61 -15.81 -1.83 19.86
N MET A 62 -15.02 -1.09 20.66
CA MET A 62 -15.48 0.14 21.31
C MET A 62 -15.90 1.20 20.28
N ALA A 63 -15.07 1.44 19.26
CA ALA A 63 -15.38 2.38 18.18
C ALA A 63 -16.66 1.96 17.44
N LYS A 64 -16.83 0.68 17.12
CA LYS A 64 -18.04 0.15 16.47
C LYS A 64 -19.29 0.34 17.32
N SER A 65 -19.18 0.38 18.63
CA SER A 65 -20.30 0.67 19.53
C SER A 65 -20.54 2.17 19.79
N SER A 66 -19.68 3.06 19.30
CA SER A 66 -19.80 4.49 19.58
C SER A 66 -20.96 5.13 18.80
N ASP A 67 -21.56 6.16 19.38
CA ASP A 67 -22.68 6.88 18.78
C ASP A 67 -22.28 7.49 17.43
N GLU A 68 -21.05 7.95 17.30
CA GLU A 68 -20.54 8.58 16.07
C GLU A 68 -20.45 7.58 14.92
N LEU A 69 -19.85 6.41 15.17
CA LEU A 69 -19.69 5.41 14.12
C LEU A 69 -21.03 4.75 13.78
N GLN A 70 -21.88 4.50 14.78
CA GLN A 70 -23.25 4.04 14.55
C GLN A 70 -24.06 5.06 13.75
N ALA A 71 -23.98 6.35 14.08
CA ALA A 71 -24.66 7.39 13.33
C ALA A 71 -24.17 7.44 11.87
N PHE A 72 -22.85 7.33 11.63
CA PHE A 72 -22.29 7.32 10.29
C PHE A 72 -22.74 6.10 9.47
N GLN A 73 -22.63 4.89 10.04
CA GLN A 73 -22.99 3.64 9.35
C GLN A 73 -24.48 3.58 8.98
N ASN A 74 -25.34 4.16 9.81
CA ASN A 74 -26.78 4.16 9.61
C ASN A 74 -27.27 5.31 8.71
N ARG A 75 -26.38 6.17 8.19
CA ARG A 75 -26.80 7.19 7.23
C ARG A 75 -27.35 6.53 5.97
N PRO A 76 -28.47 7.03 5.39
CA PRO A 76 -29.09 6.39 4.23
C PRO A 76 -28.16 6.24 3.02
N ASP A 77 -27.28 7.21 2.78
CA ASP A 77 -26.32 7.20 1.68
C ASP A 77 -25.22 6.13 1.89
N VAL A 78 -24.70 6.00 3.11
CA VAL A 78 -23.71 4.97 3.44
C VAL A 78 -24.30 3.56 3.28
N VAL A 79 -25.50 3.34 3.82
CA VAL A 79 -26.22 2.05 3.68
C VAL A 79 -26.46 1.72 2.20
N GLN A 80 -26.88 2.71 1.41
CA GLN A 80 -27.11 2.53 -0.02
C GLN A 80 -25.84 2.13 -0.77
N VAL A 81 -24.70 2.78 -0.48
CA VAL A 81 -23.40 2.43 -1.08
C VAL A 81 -23.01 1.00 -0.73
N LEU A 82 -23.02 0.63 0.56
CA LEU A 82 -22.62 -0.72 1.00
C LEU A 82 -23.53 -1.82 0.41
N THR A 83 -24.84 -1.56 0.31
CA THR A 83 -25.80 -2.48 -0.33
C THR A 83 -25.52 -2.63 -1.83
N THR A 84 -25.23 -1.53 -2.51
CA THR A 84 -24.91 -1.53 -3.94
C THR A 84 -23.63 -2.29 -4.22
N LEU A 85 -22.60 -2.06 -3.40
CA LEU A 85 -21.33 -2.78 -3.51
C LEU A 85 -21.51 -4.27 -3.22
N THR A 86 -22.26 -4.62 -2.17
CA THR A 86 -22.60 -6.02 -1.85
C THR A 86 -23.25 -6.73 -3.04
N ALA A 87 -24.22 -6.09 -3.69
CA ALA A 87 -24.93 -6.67 -4.84
C ALA A 87 -24.02 -6.85 -6.07
N ASN A 88 -23.11 -5.90 -6.32
CA ASN A 88 -22.25 -5.92 -7.52
C ASN A 88 -20.99 -6.78 -7.34
N CYS A 89 -20.43 -6.84 -6.13
CA CYS A 89 -19.20 -7.59 -5.84
C CYS A 89 -19.48 -9.06 -5.50
N GLY A 90 -20.73 -9.42 -5.17
CA GLY A 90 -21.10 -10.81 -4.85
C GLY A 90 -20.63 -11.28 -3.46
N GLU A 91 -20.25 -10.35 -2.59
CA GLU A 91 -19.82 -10.60 -1.21
C GLU A 91 -20.42 -9.58 -0.25
N ASN A 92 -20.51 -9.92 1.04
CA ASN A 92 -21.07 -9.00 2.03
C ASN A 92 -20.08 -7.87 2.33
N VAL A 93 -20.40 -6.65 1.88
CA VAL A 93 -19.57 -5.46 2.07
C VAL A 93 -20.06 -4.66 3.28
N THR A 94 -19.15 -4.44 4.21
CA THR A 94 -19.35 -3.66 5.43
C THR A 94 -18.24 -2.63 5.57
N ILE A 95 -18.34 -1.80 6.60
CA ILE A 95 -17.25 -0.89 6.97
C ILE A 95 -15.94 -1.59 7.37
N ASP A 96 -15.96 -2.89 7.69
CA ASP A 96 -14.75 -3.64 8.07
C ASP A 96 -13.93 -4.07 6.83
N ASN A 97 -14.56 -4.24 5.66
CA ASN A 97 -13.91 -4.77 4.45
C ASN A 97 -14.04 -3.88 3.20
N LEU A 98 -14.70 -2.72 3.29
CA LEU A 98 -14.84 -1.77 2.18
C LEU A 98 -13.50 -1.36 1.54
N TRP A 99 -12.42 -1.31 2.33
CA TRP A 99 -11.08 -0.94 1.87
C TRP A 99 -10.55 -1.85 0.76
N VAL A 100 -10.94 -3.12 0.73
CA VAL A 100 -10.53 -4.08 -0.32
C VAL A 100 -11.01 -3.61 -1.69
N ILE A 101 -12.28 -3.21 -1.77
CA ILE A 101 -12.90 -2.73 -3.02
C ILE A 101 -12.30 -1.37 -3.40
N GLN A 102 -12.15 -0.48 -2.43
CA GLN A 102 -11.60 0.85 -2.68
C GLN A 102 -10.16 0.77 -3.20
N ASP A 103 -9.32 -0.09 -2.64
CA ASP A 103 -7.93 -0.27 -3.07
C ASP A 103 -7.86 -0.86 -4.49
N ALA A 104 -8.64 -1.92 -4.76
CA ALA A 104 -8.75 -2.49 -6.10
C ALA A 104 -9.19 -1.46 -7.15
N LEU A 105 -10.25 -0.70 -6.87
CA LEU A 105 -10.74 0.34 -7.77
C LEU A 105 -9.73 1.48 -7.96
N LEU A 106 -9.05 1.90 -6.89
CA LEU A 106 -8.03 2.95 -6.98
C LEU A 106 -6.87 2.52 -7.87
N ILE A 107 -6.41 1.26 -7.72
CA ILE A 107 -5.39 0.66 -8.57
C ILE A 107 -5.89 0.63 -10.01
N GLU A 108 -7.05 0.05 -10.28
CA GLU A 108 -7.57 -0.11 -11.64
C GLU A 108 -7.79 1.24 -12.34
N VAL A 109 -8.41 2.21 -11.68
CA VAL A 109 -8.68 3.53 -12.28
C VAL A 109 -7.39 4.30 -12.54
N HIS A 110 -6.41 4.21 -11.64
CA HIS A 110 -5.11 4.87 -11.82
C HIS A 110 -4.29 4.20 -12.93
N PHE A 111 -4.26 2.86 -12.98
CA PHE A 111 -3.60 2.11 -14.05
C PHE A 111 -4.26 2.33 -15.41
N ILE A 112 -5.60 2.40 -15.49
CA ILE A 112 -6.33 2.70 -16.73
C ILE A 112 -5.99 4.11 -17.24
N HIS A 113 -5.93 5.12 -16.36
CA HIS A 113 -5.53 6.48 -16.78
C HIS A 113 -4.10 6.53 -17.30
N ILE A 114 -3.14 5.86 -16.63
CA ILE A 114 -1.74 5.80 -17.10
C ILE A 114 -1.63 5.00 -18.41
N GLY A 115 -2.35 3.89 -18.54
CA GLY A 115 -2.35 3.07 -19.75
C GLY A 115 -2.91 3.82 -20.96
N ILE A 116 -3.97 4.62 -20.78
CA ILE A 116 -4.52 5.48 -21.83
C ILE A 116 -3.50 6.56 -22.23
N ILE A 117 -2.85 7.21 -21.27
CA ILE A 117 -1.82 8.24 -21.55
C ILE A 117 -0.65 7.64 -22.34
N LEU A 118 -0.19 6.44 -21.98
CA LEU A 118 0.87 5.74 -22.71
C LEU A 118 0.43 5.29 -24.11
N ALA A 119 -0.83 4.86 -24.28
CA ALA A 119 -1.39 4.50 -25.59
C ALA A 119 -1.55 5.71 -26.55
N TYR A 120 -1.49 6.95 -26.04
CA TYR A 120 -1.46 8.16 -26.86
C TYR A 120 -0.04 8.76 -27.02
N LEU A 121 0.98 8.15 -26.41
CA LEU A 121 2.38 8.57 -26.48
C LEU A 121 3.26 7.62 -27.31
N PHE A 122 2.67 6.58 -27.93
CA PHE A 122 3.32 5.68 -28.88
C PHE A 122 2.47 5.50 -30.15
#